data_AF-A0A1Z5J6W1-F1
#
_entry.id   AF-A0A1Z5J6W1-F1
#
_cell.length_a   1.000
_cell.length_b   1.000
_cell.length_c   1.000
_cell.angle_alpha   90.00
_cell.angle_beta   90.00
_cell.angle_gamma   90.00
#
_symmetry.space_group_name_H-M   'P 1'
#
loop_
_entity.id
_entity.type
_entity.pdbx_description
1 polymer ?
#
loop_
_entity_poly.entity_id
_entity_poly.type
_entity_poly.pdbx_seq_one_letter_code
_entity_poly.pdbx_strand_id
1 'polypeptide(L)'
;MKLSSCLFLSLSFLNSNAFVMRVRKPFASLSTDSDRLHAQIKEKEIQTEPLLTQRPDPSILLSAKDDNTQRLGFYVIFASVLLGTAGFVQVLNGLECLLPTGWFATWRDYTWPIPLGLIYSAAGVAHFTMKDSFAAIVPPLGTWGGLWIVPAPFSEKLRLSYADYHTYWSGLAEVGCGAMLIGGGLGVLPVQIPAFLLLCLTTAVTPANIYMATHDVQMPGAPVVPYPSGHLIRGAAQCILLGILWKLAFQ
;
A
#
# COMPACT_ATOMS: atom_id res chain seq x y z
N MET A 1 23.42 10.10 -38.99
CA MET A 1 23.86 8.71 -38.77
C MET A 1 22.77 7.98 -38.01
N LYS A 2 22.20 6.94 -38.64
CA LYS A 2 21.16 6.05 -38.08
C LYS A 2 21.82 4.83 -37.46
N LEU A 3 21.42 4.45 -36.25
CA LEU A 3 21.49 3.12 -35.63
C LEU A 3 20.54 3.19 -34.42
N SER A 4 19.29 2.74 -34.50
CA SER A 4 18.77 1.37 -34.64
C SER A 4 19.01 0.50 -33.40
N SER A 5 17.90 0.33 -32.66
CA SER A 5 17.36 -0.93 -32.13
C SER A 5 18.13 -1.68 -31.05
N CYS A 6 17.57 -1.66 -29.83
CA CYS A 6 17.27 -2.85 -29.03
C CYS A 6 16.51 -2.44 -27.77
N LEU A 7 15.19 -2.64 -27.72
CA LEU A 7 14.52 -3.04 -26.48
C LEU A 7 13.18 -3.72 -26.84
N PHE A 8 13.24 -5.05 -26.86
CA PHE A 8 12.09 -5.94 -26.83
C PHE A 8 11.75 -6.23 -25.37
N LEU A 9 10.44 -6.17 -25.06
CA LEU A 9 9.62 -6.92 -24.10
C LEU A 9 8.63 -5.94 -23.46
N SER A 10 7.33 -6.21 -23.33
CA SER A 10 6.42 -7.23 -23.85
C SER A 10 5.04 -6.77 -23.37
N LEU A 11 4.35 -5.97 -24.19
CA LEU A 11 2.94 -5.63 -24.01
C LEU A 11 2.12 -6.75 -24.63
N SER A 12 1.66 -7.67 -23.79
CA SER A 12 0.70 -8.69 -24.16
C SER A 12 -0.48 -8.55 -23.22
N PHE A 13 -1.59 -7.99 -23.71
CA PHE A 13 -2.96 -8.49 -23.54
C PHE A 13 -3.92 -7.43 -24.07
N LEU A 14 -3.99 -7.34 -25.40
CA LEU A 14 -5.17 -6.83 -26.09
C LEU A 14 -5.30 -7.59 -27.41
N ASN A 15 -6.51 -8.13 -27.59
CA ASN A 15 -7.12 -8.58 -28.83
C ASN A 15 -6.91 -10.05 -29.24
N SER A 16 -8.01 -10.82 -29.23
CA SER A 16 -8.54 -11.45 -30.46
C SER A 16 -9.89 -12.13 -30.18
N ASN A 17 -10.96 -11.48 -30.65
CA ASN A 17 -12.19 -12.16 -31.03
C ASN A 17 -11.88 -13.06 -32.23
N ALA A 18 -11.84 -14.38 -32.03
CA ALA A 18 -11.74 -15.35 -33.11
C ALA A 18 -12.78 -16.47 -32.91
N PHE A 19 -13.86 -16.32 -33.65
CA PHE A 19 -14.71 -17.33 -34.28
C PHE A 19 -14.26 -18.80 -34.10
N VAL A 20 -14.98 -19.55 -33.26
CA VAL A 20 -14.81 -21.01 -33.14
C VAL A 20 -15.95 -21.72 -33.87
N MET A 21 -15.61 -22.42 -34.96
CA MET A 21 -16.44 -23.46 -35.55
C MET A 21 -16.67 -24.57 -34.52
N ARG A 22 -17.93 -24.78 -34.13
CA ARG A 22 -18.33 -25.83 -33.20
C ARG A 22 -18.58 -27.13 -33.97
N VAL A 23 -17.60 -28.03 -33.95
CA VAL A 23 -17.77 -29.44 -34.34
C VAL A 23 -18.74 -30.09 -33.35
N ARG A 24 -19.89 -30.58 -33.83
CA ARG A 24 -20.84 -31.37 -33.04
C ARG A 24 -20.20 -32.70 -32.63
N LYS A 25 -19.88 -32.86 -31.35
CA LYS A 25 -19.65 -34.20 -30.76
C LYS A 25 -21.00 -34.86 -30.42
N PRO A 26 -21.12 -36.19 -30.57
CA PRO A 26 -22.34 -36.94 -30.28
C PRO A 26 -22.73 -36.85 -28.80
N PHE A 27 -24.05 -36.72 -28.58
CA PHE A 27 -24.72 -36.23 -27.37
C PHE A 27 -24.81 -37.23 -26.20
N ALA A 28 -23.96 -38.27 -26.16
CA ALA A 28 -24.16 -39.42 -25.26
C ALA A 28 -23.13 -39.54 -24.12
N SER A 29 -22.16 -38.64 -23.99
CA SER A 29 -21.13 -38.71 -22.93
C SER A 29 -20.97 -37.43 -22.09
N LEU A 30 -21.90 -36.47 -22.19
CA LEU A 30 -21.78 -35.16 -21.53
C LEU A 30 -22.24 -35.14 -20.07
N SER A 31 -23.00 -36.12 -19.59
CA SER A 31 -23.49 -36.07 -18.20
C SER A 31 -22.40 -36.44 -17.19
N THR A 32 -21.50 -37.37 -17.53
CA THR A 32 -20.44 -37.83 -16.61
C THR A 32 -19.24 -36.88 -16.52
N ASP A 33 -18.99 -36.09 -17.58
CA ASP A 33 -17.90 -35.11 -17.61
C ASP A 33 -18.25 -33.81 -16.87
N SER A 34 -19.53 -33.38 -16.90
CA SER A 34 -19.98 -32.23 -16.11
C SER A 34 -19.90 -32.51 -14.62
N ASP A 35 -20.30 -33.70 -14.19
CA ASP A 35 -20.27 -34.10 -12.78
C ASP A 35 -18.83 -34.25 -12.27
N ARG A 36 -17.91 -34.77 -13.11
CA ARG A 36 -16.48 -34.81 -12.79
C ARG A 36 -15.84 -33.42 -12.76
N LEU A 37 -16.21 -32.54 -13.69
CA LEU A 37 -15.71 -31.17 -13.70
C LEU A 37 -16.23 -30.39 -12.48
N HIS A 38 -17.49 -30.56 -12.10
CA HIS A 38 -18.04 -29.97 -10.89
C HIS A 38 -17.42 -30.57 -9.63
N ALA A 39 -17.16 -31.88 -9.59
CA ALA A 39 -16.46 -32.51 -8.49
C ALA A 39 -15.01 -32.01 -8.38
N GLN A 40 -14.29 -31.86 -9.49
CA GLN A 40 -12.93 -31.32 -9.52
C GLN A 40 -12.88 -29.81 -9.19
N ILE A 41 -13.86 -29.02 -9.65
CA ILE A 41 -14.00 -27.61 -9.26
C ILE A 41 -14.29 -27.52 -7.78
N LYS A 42 -15.19 -28.36 -7.26
CA LYS A 42 -15.52 -28.41 -5.83
C LYS A 42 -14.34 -28.88 -4.99
N GLU A 43 -13.56 -29.85 -5.46
CA GLU A 43 -12.35 -30.33 -4.78
C GLU A 43 -11.20 -29.30 -4.84
N LYS A 44 -11.09 -28.53 -5.93
CA LYS A 44 -10.16 -27.42 -6.08
C LYS A 44 -10.58 -26.18 -5.27
N GLU A 45 -11.88 -25.96 -5.10
CA GLU A 45 -12.44 -24.98 -4.14
C GLU A 45 -12.23 -25.43 -2.69
N ILE A 46 -12.37 -26.73 -2.39
CA ILE A 46 -12.18 -27.30 -1.04
C ILE A 46 -10.71 -27.31 -0.61
N GLN A 47 -9.76 -27.43 -1.55
CA GLN A 47 -8.31 -27.37 -1.23
C GLN A 47 -7.72 -25.96 -1.22
N THR A 48 -8.53 -24.92 -1.42
CA THR A 48 -8.12 -23.56 -1.08
C THR A 48 -8.61 -23.27 0.34
N GLU A 49 -8.23 -24.11 1.32
CA GLU A 49 -8.24 -23.62 2.69
C GLU A 49 -7.37 -22.34 2.68
N PRO A 50 -7.92 -21.18 3.05
CA PRO A 50 -7.06 -20.02 3.27
C PRO A 50 -6.00 -20.51 4.24
N LEU A 51 -4.72 -20.30 3.94
CA LEU A 51 -3.67 -20.52 4.94
C LEU A 51 -4.12 -19.76 6.19
N LEU A 52 -4.71 -20.48 7.14
CA LEU A 52 -5.22 -19.94 8.38
C LEU A 52 -3.97 -19.64 9.18
N THR A 53 -3.34 -18.50 8.88
CA THR A 53 -2.24 -17.99 9.67
C THR A 53 -2.78 -17.85 11.08
N GLN A 54 -2.32 -18.72 11.98
CA GLN A 54 -2.74 -18.71 13.36
C GLN A 54 -2.46 -17.31 13.93
N ARG A 55 -3.50 -16.70 14.49
CA ARG A 55 -3.37 -15.38 15.10
C ARG A 55 -2.51 -15.47 16.36
N PRO A 56 -1.68 -14.45 16.64
CA PRO A 56 -0.92 -14.39 17.87
C PRO A 56 -1.87 -14.38 19.07
N ASP A 57 -1.38 -14.90 20.20
CA ASP A 57 -2.05 -14.74 21.48
C ASP A 57 -2.22 -13.22 21.77
N PRO A 58 -3.43 -12.72 22.05
CA PRO A 58 -3.64 -11.30 22.33
C PRO A 58 -2.72 -10.75 23.44
N SER A 59 -2.32 -11.58 24.40
CA SER A 59 -1.44 -11.18 25.52
C SER A 59 -0.03 -10.77 25.09
N ILE A 60 0.43 -11.19 23.90
CA ILE A 60 1.73 -10.79 23.36
C ILE A 60 1.69 -9.45 22.61
N LEU A 61 0.49 -8.97 22.26
CA LEU A 61 0.32 -7.72 21.55
C LEU A 61 0.64 -6.53 22.45
N LEU A 62 1.11 -5.44 21.84
CA LEU A 62 1.38 -4.20 22.57
C LEU A 62 0.07 -3.66 23.17
N SER A 63 -1.05 -3.79 22.44
CA SER A 63 -2.38 -3.36 22.88
C SER A 63 -2.88 -4.01 24.18
N ALA A 64 -2.33 -5.16 24.57
CA ALA A 64 -2.67 -5.85 25.81
C ALA A 64 -1.80 -5.43 27.02
N LYS A 65 -0.83 -4.54 26.82
CA LYS A 65 0.03 -4.02 27.89
C LYS A 65 -0.59 -2.81 28.57
N ASP A 66 -0.01 -2.38 29.70
CA ASP A 66 -0.44 -1.16 30.39
C ASP A 66 -0.22 0.09 29.52
N ASP A 67 -0.92 1.17 29.86
CA ASP A 67 -0.93 2.43 29.09
C ASP A 67 0.48 3.00 28.86
N ASN A 68 1.37 2.93 29.85
CA ASN A 68 2.71 3.48 29.70
C ASN A 68 3.55 2.65 28.75
N THR A 69 3.44 1.32 28.84
CA THR A 69 4.08 0.40 27.88
C THR A 69 3.56 0.62 26.47
N GLN A 70 2.24 0.82 26.29
CA GLN A 70 1.66 1.11 24.98
C GLN A 70 2.18 2.42 24.37
N ARG A 71 2.19 3.51 25.15
CA ARG A 71 2.73 4.81 24.72
C ARG A 71 4.20 4.71 24.32
N LEU A 72 5.01 4.07 25.17
CA LEU A 72 6.44 3.88 24.90
C LEU A 72 6.65 3.05 23.63
N GLY A 73 5.91 1.94 23.47
CA GLY A 73 5.98 1.10 22.28
C GLY A 73 5.62 1.86 21.01
N PHE A 74 4.58 2.69 21.03
CA PHE A 74 4.24 3.57 19.91
C PHE A 74 5.41 4.51 19.54
N TYR A 75 5.98 5.22 20.53
CA TYR A 75 7.08 6.15 20.27
C TYR A 75 8.32 5.44 19.73
N VAL A 76 8.66 4.27 20.27
CA VAL A 76 9.80 3.47 19.80
C VAL A 76 9.60 3.02 18.35
N ILE A 77 8.41 2.52 17.99
CA ILE A 77 8.11 2.10 16.61
C ILE A 77 8.15 3.31 15.67
N PHE A 78 7.50 4.42 16.04
CA PHE A 78 7.48 5.62 15.21
C PHE A 78 8.89 6.20 15.01
N ALA A 79 9.69 6.30 16.07
CA ALA A 79 11.08 6.74 15.99
C ALA A 79 11.93 5.78 15.15
N SER A 80 11.70 4.48 15.24
CA SER A 80 12.40 3.48 14.42
C SER A 80 12.10 3.66 12.93
N VAL A 81 10.86 4.02 12.55
CA VAL A 81 10.52 4.36 11.16
C VAL A 81 11.27 5.62 10.70
N LEU A 82 11.34 6.66 11.52
CA LEU A 82 12.07 7.89 11.18
C LEU A 82 13.58 7.64 11.03
N LEU A 83 14.18 6.92 11.98
CA LEU A 83 15.60 6.56 11.94
C LEU A 83 15.92 5.63 10.77
N GLY A 84 15.05 4.64 10.52
CA GLY A 84 15.17 3.76 9.36
C GLY A 84 15.06 4.51 8.03
N THR A 85 14.16 5.48 7.95
CA THR A 85 14.03 6.40 6.80
C THR A 85 15.34 7.19 6.59
N ALA A 86 15.87 7.81 7.64
CA ALA A 86 17.13 8.55 7.58
C ALA A 86 18.30 7.65 7.14
N GLY A 87 18.38 6.43 7.68
CA GLY A 87 19.36 5.42 7.26
C GLY A 87 19.22 5.06 5.78
N PHE A 88 18.00 4.87 5.29
CA PHE A 88 17.75 4.57 3.88
C PHE A 88 18.12 5.74 2.95
N VAL A 89 17.88 6.99 3.37
CA VAL A 89 18.37 8.17 2.64
C VAL A 89 19.89 8.15 2.52
N GLN A 90 20.62 7.75 3.55
CA GLN A 90 22.08 7.60 3.46
C GLN A 90 22.52 6.49 2.50
N VAL A 91 21.76 5.40 2.41
CA VAL A 91 22.00 4.34 1.40
C VAL A 91 21.84 4.92 -0.01
N LEU A 92 20.78 5.70 -0.26
CA LEU A 92 20.56 6.35 -1.56
C LEU A 92 21.66 7.37 -1.89
N ASN A 93 22.12 8.15 -0.91
CA ASN A 93 23.25 9.06 -1.09
C ASN A 93 24.55 8.31 -1.41
N GLY A 94 24.81 7.20 -0.72
CA GLY A 94 25.95 6.33 -1.02
C GLY A 94 25.89 5.78 -2.44
N LEU A 95 24.71 5.32 -2.89
CA LEU A 95 24.50 4.86 -4.25
C LEU A 95 24.74 5.98 -5.28
N GLU A 96 24.27 7.19 -5.01
CA GLU A 96 24.50 8.36 -5.85
C GLU A 96 25.99 8.68 -6.00
N CYS A 97 26.78 8.55 -4.93
CA CYS A 97 28.24 8.75 -4.99
C CYS A 97 28.98 7.65 -5.77
N LEU A 98 28.44 6.44 -5.84
CA LEU A 98 29.04 5.31 -6.56
C LEU A 98 28.71 5.32 -8.06
N LEU A 99 27.59 5.92 -8.44
CA LEU A 99 27.15 5.99 -9.83
C LEU A 99 27.84 7.15 -10.57
N PRO A 100 27.98 7.06 -11.90
CA PRO A 100 28.50 8.18 -12.68
C PRO A 100 27.62 9.43 -12.52
N THR A 101 28.23 10.60 -12.57
CA THR A 101 27.53 11.89 -12.39
C THR A 101 26.27 11.98 -13.25
N GLY A 102 25.14 12.30 -12.62
CA GLY A 102 23.85 12.48 -13.28
C GLY A 102 23.05 11.18 -13.53
N TRP A 103 23.64 9.99 -13.37
CA TRP A 103 22.91 8.72 -13.55
C TRP A 103 21.82 8.54 -12.50
N PHE A 104 22.15 8.77 -11.22
CA PHE A 104 21.18 8.64 -10.14
C PHE A 104 20.00 9.61 -10.33
N ALA A 105 20.29 10.89 -10.62
CA ALA A 105 19.27 11.90 -10.88
C ALA A 105 18.39 11.51 -12.07
N THR A 106 18.98 11.06 -13.19
CA THR A 106 18.21 10.62 -14.37
C THR A 106 17.30 9.44 -14.05
N TRP A 107 17.82 8.42 -13.34
CA TRP A 107 17.03 7.26 -12.93
C TRP A 107 15.89 7.65 -12.00
N ARG A 108 16.18 8.44 -10.96
CA ARG A 108 15.21 9.00 -10.00
C ARG A 108 14.10 9.74 -10.73
N ASP A 109 14.45 10.72 -11.54
CA ASP A 109 13.50 11.65 -12.15
C ASP A 109 12.60 10.96 -13.17
N TYR A 110 13.11 9.93 -13.87
CA TYR A 110 12.34 9.19 -14.87
C TYR A 110 11.45 8.09 -14.27
N THR A 111 11.89 7.46 -13.17
CA THR A 111 11.24 6.24 -12.69
C THR A 111 10.43 6.40 -11.40
N TRP A 112 10.60 7.49 -10.64
CA TRP A 112 9.95 7.60 -9.33
C TRP A 112 8.65 8.42 -9.36
N PRO A 113 8.59 9.65 -9.91
CA PRO A 113 7.43 10.51 -9.72
C PRO A 113 6.14 9.92 -10.28
N ILE A 114 6.15 9.48 -11.54
CA ILE A 114 4.94 8.96 -12.20
C ILE A 114 4.47 7.65 -11.55
N PRO A 115 5.31 6.61 -11.37
CA PRO A 115 4.86 5.38 -10.75
C PRO A 115 4.38 5.56 -9.30
N LEU A 116 5.07 6.36 -8.49
CA LEU A 116 4.62 6.64 -7.12
C LEU A 116 3.31 7.43 -7.12
N GLY A 117 3.18 8.44 -7.98
CA GLY A 117 1.96 9.22 -8.09
C GLY A 117 0.76 8.36 -8.50
N LEU A 118 0.96 7.37 -9.39
CA LEU A 118 -0.04 6.37 -9.73
C LEU A 118 -0.40 5.47 -8.55
N ILE A 119 0.59 5.00 -7.78
CA ILE A 119 0.37 4.17 -6.58
C ILE A 119 -0.46 4.94 -5.54
N TYR A 120 -0.09 6.19 -5.21
CA TYR A 120 -0.85 7.01 -4.28
C TYR A 120 -2.25 7.33 -4.81
N SER A 121 -2.39 7.61 -6.11
CA SER A 121 -3.71 7.84 -6.69
C SER A 121 -4.60 6.60 -6.60
N ALA A 122 -4.05 5.41 -6.86
CA ALA A 122 -4.77 4.16 -6.74
C ALA A 122 -5.14 3.84 -5.28
N ALA A 123 -4.22 4.05 -4.34
CA ALA A 123 -4.48 3.91 -2.91
C ALA A 123 -5.57 4.87 -2.43
N GLY A 124 -5.55 6.11 -2.92
CA GLY A 124 -6.55 7.11 -2.60
C GLY A 124 -7.93 6.74 -3.13
N VAL A 125 -8.03 6.20 -4.35
CA VAL A 125 -9.28 5.63 -4.88
C VAL A 125 -9.76 4.45 -4.04
N ALA A 126 -8.83 3.59 -3.57
CA ALA A 126 -9.15 2.43 -2.75
C ALA A 126 -9.80 2.79 -1.40
N HIS A 127 -9.48 3.95 -0.82
CA HIS A 127 -10.18 4.45 0.37
C HIS A 127 -11.70 4.65 0.17
N PHE A 128 -12.14 4.88 -1.07
CA PHE A 128 -13.56 5.03 -1.39
C PHE A 128 -14.20 3.72 -1.83
N THR A 129 -13.48 2.87 -2.57
CA THR A 129 -14.02 1.60 -3.10
C THR A 129 -13.93 0.44 -2.11
N MET A 130 -12.98 0.50 -1.17
CA MET A 130 -12.75 -0.48 -0.11
C MET A 130 -12.86 0.18 1.27
N LYS A 131 -13.86 1.06 1.43
CA LYS A 131 -14.04 1.90 2.61
C LYS A 131 -13.93 1.12 3.92
N ASP A 132 -14.65 0.01 4.06
CA ASP A 132 -14.68 -0.78 5.30
C ASP A 132 -13.29 -1.35 5.64
N SER A 133 -12.51 -1.70 4.61
CA SER A 133 -11.13 -2.18 4.76
C SER A 133 -10.21 -1.12 5.37
N PHE A 134 -10.31 0.13 4.90
CA PHE A 134 -9.49 1.24 5.39
C PHE A 134 -10.01 1.82 6.71
N ALA A 135 -11.33 1.90 6.88
CA ALA A 135 -11.94 2.34 8.14
C ALA A 135 -11.56 1.41 9.31
N ALA A 136 -11.43 0.11 9.06
CA ALA A 136 -11.02 -0.87 10.07
C ALA A 136 -9.62 -0.62 10.65
N ILE A 137 -8.73 0.03 9.90
CA ILE A 137 -7.34 0.30 10.33
C ILE A 137 -7.13 1.73 10.82
N VAL A 138 -8.19 2.54 10.89
CA VAL A 138 -8.13 3.85 11.56
C VAL A 138 -8.04 3.61 13.06
N PRO A 139 -6.97 4.10 13.74
CA PRO A 139 -6.85 3.90 15.18
C PRO A 139 -8.02 4.60 15.91
N PRO A 140 -8.79 3.90 16.76
CA PRO A 140 -9.84 4.53 17.56
C PRO A 140 -9.29 5.61 18.50
N LEU A 141 -10.14 6.57 18.87
CA LEU A 141 -9.79 7.57 19.89
C LEU A 141 -9.36 6.87 21.20
N GLY A 142 -8.27 7.33 21.78
CA GLY A 142 -7.70 6.76 23.00
C GLY A 142 -6.75 5.59 22.80
N THR A 143 -6.44 5.20 21.56
CA THR A 143 -5.46 4.15 21.26
C THR A 143 -4.08 4.48 21.85
N TRP A 144 -3.35 3.44 22.26
CA TRP A 144 -2.05 3.49 22.93
C TRP A 144 -2.10 4.24 24.27
N GLY A 145 -3.00 3.83 25.15
CA GLY A 145 -3.15 4.44 26.47
C GLY A 145 -3.53 5.93 26.40
N GLY A 146 -4.44 6.33 25.53
CA GLY A 146 -4.90 7.71 25.42
C GLY A 146 -4.04 8.62 24.53
N LEU A 147 -3.02 8.10 23.84
CA LEU A 147 -2.13 8.91 23.01
C LEU A 147 -2.81 9.40 21.73
N TRP A 148 -3.65 8.56 21.12
CA TRP A 148 -4.30 8.89 19.85
C TRP A 148 -5.56 9.74 20.06
N ILE A 149 -5.44 11.04 19.82
CA ILE A 149 -6.51 12.04 20.02
C ILE A 149 -6.70 12.93 18.77
N VAL A 150 -6.54 12.35 17.59
CA VAL A 150 -6.66 13.11 16.33
C VAL A 150 -8.11 13.57 16.15
N PRO A 151 -8.36 14.88 15.91
CA PRO A 151 -9.72 15.38 15.75
C PRO A 151 -10.29 15.06 14.37
N ALA A 152 -11.61 14.87 14.33
CA ALA A 152 -12.39 14.74 13.09
C ALA A 152 -13.35 15.94 12.95
N PRO A 153 -12.83 17.15 12.63
CA PRO A 153 -13.64 18.36 12.63
C PRO A 153 -14.76 18.28 11.59
N PHE A 154 -15.94 18.78 11.94
CA PHE A 154 -17.13 18.80 11.07
C PHE A 154 -17.68 17.42 10.67
N SER A 155 -17.18 16.32 11.21
CA SER A 155 -17.67 14.95 10.92
C SER A 155 -19.18 14.82 11.18
N GLU A 156 -19.67 15.39 12.29
CA GLU A 156 -21.10 15.41 12.63
C GLU A 156 -21.96 16.12 11.56
N LYS A 157 -21.49 17.27 11.06
CA LYS A 157 -22.19 18.03 10.01
C LYS A 157 -22.22 17.26 8.69
N LEU A 158 -21.16 16.50 8.41
CA LEU A 158 -21.03 15.64 7.24
C LEU A 158 -21.71 14.28 7.41
N ARG A 159 -22.27 13.98 8.60
CA ARG A 159 -22.84 12.68 8.97
C ARG A 159 -21.86 11.52 8.77
N LEU A 160 -20.59 11.76 9.08
CA LEU A 160 -19.51 10.77 8.99
C LEU A 160 -19.17 10.22 10.37
N SER A 161 -18.88 8.92 10.44
CA SER A 161 -18.23 8.34 11.61
C SER A 161 -16.79 8.88 11.72
N TYR A 162 -16.16 8.71 12.89
CA TYR A 162 -14.76 9.08 13.11
C TYR A 162 -13.82 8.41 12.09
N ALA A 163 -13.97 7.09 11.90
CA ALA A 163 -13.16 6.33 10.96
C ALA A 163 -13.43 6.74 9.52
N ASP A 164 -14.70 6.93 9.15
CA ASP A 164 -15.08 7.35 7.80
C ASP A 164 -14.49 8.71 7.45
N TYR A 165 -14.51 9.65 8.39
CA TYR A 165 -13.91 10.96 8.22
C TYR A 165 -12.43 10.83 7.83
N HIS A 166 -11.64 10.11 8.64
CA HIS A 166 -10.20 9.98 8.38
C HIS A 166 -9.93 9.19 7.09
N THR A 167 -10.67 8.12 6.82
CA THR A 167 -10.56 7.34 5.58
C THR A 167 -10.81 8.19 4.33
N TYR A 168 -11.87 9.02 4.32
CA TYR A 168 -12.16 9.84 3.14
C TYR A 168 -11.17 10.99 2.95
N TRP A 169 -10.74 11.63 4.03
CA TRP A 169 -9.77 12.73 3.93
C TRP A 169 -8.36 12.25 3.55
N SER A 170 -7.90 11.10 4.07
CA SER A 170 -6.66 10.49 3.61
C SER A 170 -6.77 10.08 2.15
N GLY A 171 -7.88 9.45 1.75
CA GLY A 171 -8.13 9.07 0.36
C GLY A 171 -8.09 10.26 -0.61
N LEU A 172 -8.76 11.37 -0.26
CA LEU A 172 -8.73 12.59 -1.06
C LEU A 172 -7.32 13.19 -1.15
N ALA A 173 -6.58 13.21 -0.05
CA ALA A 173 -5.21 13.72 -0.01
C ALA A 173 -4.27 12.85 -0.87
N GLU A 174 -4.42 11.52 -0.85
CA GLU A 174 -3.64 10.58 -1.65
C GLU A 174 -3.90 10.74 -3.15
N VAL A 175 -5.17 10.85 -3.57
CA VAL A 175 -5.53 11.12 -4.97
C VAL A 175 -4.96 12.47 -5.42
N GLY A 176 -5.18 13.53 -4.64
CA GLY A 176 -4.74 14.88 -4.98
C GLY A 176 -3.22 14.97 -5.10
N CYS A 177 -2.49 14.54 -4.07
CA CYS A 177 -1.04 14.63 -4.06
C CYS A 177 -0.40 13.64 -5.05
N GLY A 178 -1.00 12.46 -5.25
CA GLY A 178 -0.58 11.49 -6.27
C GLY A 178 -0.71 12.06 -7.69
N ALA A 179 -1.84 12.67 -8.03
CA ALA A 179 -2.05 13.34 -9.31
C ALA A 179 -1.08 14.51 -9.52
N MET A 180 -0.82 15.30 -8.47
CA MET A 180 0.20 16.37 -8.52
C MET A 180 1.60 15.80 -8.74
N LEU A 181 1.97 14.66 -8.14
CA LEU A 181 3.27 14.04 -8.37
C LEU A 181 3.44 13.53 -9.80
N ILE A 182 2.37 12.96 -10.40
CA ILE A 182 2.34 12.61 -11.83
C ILE A 182 2.56 13.86 -12.68
N GLY A 183 1.83 14.94 -12.41
CA GLY A 183 2.02 16.21 -13.10
C GLY A 183 3.45 16.74 -12.96
N GLY A 184 4.07 16.55 -11.79
CA GLY A 184 5.47 16.86 -11.56
C GLY A 184 6.41 16.05 -12.46
N GLY A 185 6.21 14.73 -12.54
CA GLY A 185 6.99 13.85 -13.41
C GLY A 185 6.81 14.14 -14.90
N LEU A 186 5.67 14.72 -15.30
CA LEU A 186 5.41 15.18 -16.68
C LEU A 186 5.93 16.61 -16.95
N GLY A 187 6.51 17.29 -15.95
CA GLY A 187 7.05 18.64 -16.08
C GLY A 187 6.01 19.76 -16.02
N VAL A 188 4.79 19.49 -15.54
CA VAL A 188 3.71 20.49 -15.39
C VAL A 188 3.90 21.35 -14.13
N LEU A 189 4.53 20.81 -13.10
CA LEU A 189 4.86 21.51 -11.85
C LEU A 189 6.19 21.00 -11.28
N PRO A 190 6.84 21.73 -10.34
CA PRO A 190 8.04 21.23 -9.67
C PRO A 190 7.71 19.99 -8.83
N VAL A 191 8.45 18.88 -9.02
CA VAL A 191 8.27 17.60 -8.31
C VAL A 191 8.41 17.71 -6.79
N GLN A 192 9.20 18.68 -6.32
CA GLN A 192 9.55 18.83 -4.91
C GLN A 192 8.31 19.09 -4.04
N ILE A 193 7.36 19.89 -4.53
CA ILE A 193 6.15 20.26 -3.79
C ILE A 193 5.24 19.04 -3.55
N PRO A 194 4.78 18.30 -4.57
CA PRO A 194 3.95 17.11 -4.35
C PRO A 194 4.70 16.00 -3.61
N ALA A 195 6.01 15.84 -3.82
CA ALA A 195 6.81 14.88 -3.07
C ALA A 195 6.84 15.21 -1.57
N PHE A 196 7.01 16.49 -1.22
CA PHE A 196 6.96 16.95 0.18
C PHE A 196 5.57 16.74 0.79
N LEU A 197 4.49 17.06 0.07
CA LEU A 197 3.13 16.83 0.55
C LEU A 197 2.85 15.34 0.79
N LEU A 198 3.29 14.46 -0.13
CA LEU A 198 3.20 13.02 0.05
C LEU A 198 4.06 12.51 1.21
N LEU A 199 5.24 13.09 1.44
CA LEU A 199 6.09 12.78 2.59
C LEU A 199 5.35 13.09 3.91
N CYS A 200 4.77 14.29 4.02
CA CYS A 200 3.95 14.69 5.17
C CYS A 200 2.73 13.79 5.35
N LEU A 201 1.99 13.52 4.27
CA LEU A 201 0.80 12.66 4.30
C LEU A 201 1.16 11.24 4.76
N THR A 202 2.19 10.64 4.17
CA THR A 202 2.66 9.28 4.48
C THR A 202 3.11 9.18 5.95
N THR A 203 3.77 10.22 6.45
CA THR A 203 4.13 10.33 7.86
C THR A 203 2.88 10.43 8.74
N ALA A 204 1.90 11.26 8.37
CA ALA A 204 0.65 11.46 9.10
C ALA A 204 -0.23 10.21 9.17
N VAL A 205 -0.21 9.35 8.14
CA VAL A 205 -0.95 8.07 8.12
C VAL A 205 -0.13 6.88 8.65
N THR A 206 1.16 7.07 8.96
CA THR A 206 2.02 6.02 9.56
C THR A 206 1.41 5.40 10.84
N PRO A 207 0.71 6.14 11.72
CA PRO A 207 0.02 5.57 12.87
C PRO A 207 -0.98 4.45 12.53
N ALA A 208 -1.61 4.44 11.35
CA ALA A 208 -2.47 3.32 10.93
C ALA A 208 -1.67 2.02 10.76
N ASN A 209 -0.46 2.09 10.18
CA ASN A 209 0.44 0.93 10.08
C ASN A 209 0.90 0.46 11.47
N ILE A 210 1.18 1.39 12.40
CA ILE A 210 1.53 1.06 13.78
C ILE A 210 0.34 0.41 14.49
N TYR A 211 -0.88 0.89 14.25
CA TYR A 211 -2.09 0.35 14.85
C TYR A 211 -2.31 -1.10 14.42
N MET A 212 -2.21 -1.38 13.13
CA MET A 212 -2.22 -2.75 12.61
C MET A 212 -1.17 -3.63 13.28
N ALA A 213 0.08 -3.15 13.42
CA ALA A 213 1.16 -3.92 14.03
C ALA A 213 0.99 -4.16 15.54
N THR A 214 0.42 -3.20 16.26
CA THR A 214 0.32 -3.23 17.73
C THR A 214 -0.94 -3.92 18.23
N HIS A 215 -1.97 -4.01 17.39
CA HIS A 215 -3.27 -4.59 17.71
C HIS A 215 -3.61 -5.83 16.85
N ASP A 216 -2.70 -6.27 15.96
CA ASP A 216 -2.93 -7.29 14.91
C ASP A 216 -4.24 -7.05 14.13
N VAL A 217 -4.53 -5.77 13.84
CA VAL A 217 -5.73 -5.40 13.10
C VAL A 217 -5.54 -5.68 11.62
N GLN A 218 -6.57 -6.25 11.02
CA GLN A 218 -6.57 -6.73 9.65
C GLN A 218 -7.59 -5.94 8.85
N MET A 219 -7.30 -5.76 7.56
CA MET A 219 -8.21 -5.11 6.63
C MET A 219 -9.20 -6.15 6.11
N PRO A 220 -10.51 -6.03 6.39
CA PRO A 220 -11.52 -6.90 5.79
C PRO A 220 -11.38 -6.95 4.26
N GLY A 221 -11.43 -8.14 3.67
CA GLY A 221 -11.34 -8.31 2.21
C GLY A 221 -9.94 -8.14 1.60
N ALA A 222 -8.91 -7.79 2.37
CA ALA A 222 -7.52 -7.79 1.93
C ALA A 222 -6.80 -9.08 2.35
N PRO A 223 -5.67 -9.44 1.69
CA PRO A 223 -4.82 -10.53 2.16
C PRO A 223 -4.37 -10.33 3.60
N VAL A 224 -4.35 -11.42 4.36
CA VAL A 224 -3.92 -11.41 5.76
C VAL A 224 -2.45 -11.02 5.86
N VAL A 225 -2.15 -10.08 6.77
CA VAL A 225 -0.77 -9.74 7.14
C VAL A 225 -0.30 -10.70 8.24
N PRO A 226 0.76 -11.50 8.01
CA PRO A 226 1.27 -12.43 9.02
C PRO A 226 1.97 -11.68 10.16
N TYR A 227 1.79 -12.17 11.38
CA TYR A 227 2.42 -11.60 12.57
C TYR A 227 3.67 -12.41 13.00
N PRO A 228 4.79 -11.77 13.38
CA PRO A 228 5.09 -10.34 13.29
C PRO A 228 5.71 -9.92 11.94
N SER A 229 6.12 -10.89 11.11
CA SER A 229 6.99 -10.65 9.94
C SER A 229 6.37 -9.73 8.89
N GLY A 230 5.06 -9.84 8.63
CA GLY A 230 4.35 -9.00 7.67
C GLY A 230 4.36 -7.52 8.10
N HIS A 231 4.23 -7.25 9.40
CA HIS A 231 4.31 -5.88 9.92
C HIS A 231 5.74 -5.32 9.88
N LEU A 232 6.76 -6.16 10.10
CA LEU A 232 8.16 -5.77 9.93
C LEU A 232 8.48 -5.39 8.48
N ILE A 233 7.98 -6.18 7.51
CA ILE A 233 8.13 -5.89 6.08
C ILE A 233 7.44 -4.57 5.73
N ARG A 234 6.22 -4.34 6.22
CA ARG A 234 5.51 -3.06 6.02
C ARG A 234 6.29 -1.89 6.62
N GLY A 235 6.86 -2.05 7.81
CA GLY A 235 7.72 -1.04 8.43
C GLY A 235 8.96 -0.71 7.59
N ALA A 236 9.64 -1.73 7.06
CA ALA A 236 10.77 -1.53 6.16
C ALA A 236 10.36 -0.83 4.85
N ALA A 237 9.24 -1.23 4.25
CA ALA A 237 8.68 -0.59 3.06
C ALA A 237 8.31 0.88 3.32
N GLN A 238 7.78 1.20 4.51
CA GLN A 238 7.51 2.58 4.94
C GLN A 238 8.79 3.43 4.98
N CYS A 239 9.89 2.90 5.54
CA CYS A 239 11.18 3.59 5.56
C CYS A 239 11.70 3.86 4.14
N ILE A 240 11.57 2.89 3.24
CA ILE A 240 11.97 3.03 1.83
C ILE A 240 11.14 4.11 1.13
N LEU A 241 9.82 4.05 1.29
CA LEU A 241 8.89 4.98 0.67
C LEU A 241 9.11 6.43 1.14
N LEU A 242 9.24 6.63 2.46
CA LEU A 242 9.56 7.95 3.02
C LEU A 242 10.93 8.45 2.55
N GLY A 243 11.94 7.57 2.43
CA GLY A 243 13.27 7.97 1.97
C GLY A 243 13.30 8.34 0.49
N ILE A 244 12.52 7.66 -0.35
CA ILE A 244 12.33 8.03 -1.75
C ILE A 244 11.65 9.41 -1.86
N LEU A 245 10.57 9.62 -1.11
CA LEU A 245 9.87 10.91 -1.08
C LEU A 245 10.76 12.04 -0.55
N TRP A 246 11.61 11.75 0.45
CA TRP A 246 12.61 12.69 0.95
C TRP A 246 13.58 13.13 -0.14
N LYS A 247 14.13 12.19 -0.92
CA LYS A 247 15.01 12.52 -2.04
C LYS A 247 14.26 13.41 -3.02
N LEU A 248 13.08 13.01 -3.51
CA LEU A 248 12.30 13.83 -4.46
C LEU A 248 11.94 15.23 -3.93
N ALA A 249 11.72 15.37 -2.63
CA ALA A 249 11.36 16.64 -2.01
C ALA A 249 12.54 17.61 -1.85
N PHE A 250 13.75 17.10 -1.58
CA PHE A 250 14.86 17.92 -1.09
C PHE A 250 16.16 17.81 -1.88
N GLN A 251 16.28 16.88 -2.84
CA GLN A 251 17.51 16.56 -3.56
C GLN A 251 17.23 16.20 -5.01
#